data_AF-A0A563UJF1-F1
#
_entry.id   AF-A0A563UJF1-F1
#
_cell.length_a   1.000
_cell.length_b   1.000
_cell.length_c   1.000
_cell.angle_alpha   90.00
_cell.angle_beta   90.00
_cell.angle_gamma   90.00
#
_symmetry.space_group_name_H-M   'P 1'
#
loop_
_entity.id
_entity.type
_entity.pdbx_description
1 polymer ?
#
loop_
_entity_poly.entity_id
_entity_poly.type
_entity_poly.pdbx_seq_one_letter_code
_entity_poly.pdbx_strand_id
1 'polypeptide(L)'
;MAANILIPQRRLQGTHLLRVEAALLKKHYDFLTSKIINGVLFVHGYCKPTNYSITYNYKIVYDPAKTPKVYVTEPQICYHEEIHMYADDNRLCLYYPRDHSWNDNSRLFNTIIPWTHKWFLFYELYLITGKWEHPYVEHRRI
;
A
#
# COMPACT_ATOMS: atom_id res chain seq x y z
N MET A 1 -27.18 10.07 -38.72
CA MET A 1 -27.52 9.48 -37.41
C MET A 1 -26.39 8.53 -37.02
N ALA A 2 -25.50 8.94 -36.13
CA ALA A 2 -24.43 8.09 -35.61
C ALA A 2 -24.96 7.37 -34.36
N ALA A 3 -24.90 6.04 -34.35
CA ALA A 3 -25.28 5.24 -33.19
C ALA A 3 -24.26 5.47 -32.08
N ASN A 4 -24.71 6.08 -30.97
CA ASN A 4 -23.95 6.10 -29.73
C ASN A 4 -23.87 4.67 -29.19
N ILE A 5 -22.75 4.00 -29.46
CA ILE A 5 -22.40 2.75 -28.82
C ILE A 5 -22.10 3.09 -27.36
N LEU A 6 -23.08 2.88 -26.48
CA LEU A 6 -22.86 2.81 -25.03
C LEU A 6 -21.98 1.59 -24.76
N ILE A 7 -20.67 1.77 -24.74
CA ILE A 7 -19.74 0.77 -24.20
C ILE A 7 -20.04 0.70 -22.70
N PRO A 8 -20.58 -0.42 -22.17
CA PRO A 8 -20.79 -0.53 -20.75
C PRO A 8 -19.41 -0.64 -20.11
N GLN A 9 -18.97 0.41 -19.42
CA GLN A 9 -17.86 0.30 -18.48
C GLN A 9 -18.33 -0.63 -17.36
N ARG A 10 -18.10 -1.94 -17.53
CA ARG A 10 -18.32 -2.94 -16.49
C ARG A 10 -17.30 -2.69 -15.38
N ARG A 11 -17.61 -1.72 -14.51
CA ARG A 11 -16.92 -1.54 -13.24
C ARG A 11 -17.03 -2.89 -12.52
N LEU A 12 -15.89 -3.54 -12.26
CA LEU A 12 -15.86 -4.80 -11.53
C LEU A 12 -16.66 -4.60 -10.24
N GLN A 13 -17.66 -5.44 -9.98
CA GLN A 13 -18.35 -5.43 -8.69
C GLN A 13 -17.27 -5.56 -7.61
N GLY A 14 -17.28 -4.68 -6.60
CA GLY A 14 -16.17 -4.58 -5.63
C GLY A 14 -15.79 -5.93 -5.01
N THR A 15 -16.78 -6.81 -4.78
CA THR A 15 -16.58 -8.19 -4.32
C THR A 15 -15.71 -9.04 -5.26
N HIS A 16 -15.91 -8.93 -6.57
CA HIS A 16 -15.09 -9.62 -7.57
C HIS A 16 -13.66 -9.08 -7.58
N LEU A 17 -13.48 -7.75 -7.52
CA LEU A 17 -12.16 -7.14 -7.45
C LEU A 17 -11.38 -7.64 -6.23
N LEU A 18 -11.99 -7.67 -5.05
CA LEU A 18 -11.33 -8.16 -3.84
C LEU A 18 -10.90 -9.63 -3.94
N ARG A 19 -11.70 -10.48 -4.57
CA ARG A 19 -11.35 -11.89 -4.81
C ARG A 19 -10.17 -12.02 -5.78
N VAL A 20 -10.15 -11.19 -6.82
CA VAL A 20 -9.02 -11.14 -7.77
C VAL A 20 -7.75 -10.67 -7.06
N GLU A 21 -7.81 -9.58 -6.28
CA GLU A 21 -6.67 -9.11 -5.49
C GLU A 21 -6.15 -10.19 -4.54
N ALA A 22 -7.04 -10.85 -3.78
CA ALA A 22 -6.64 -11.93 -2.87
C ALA A 22 -5.95 -13.09 -3.60
N ALA A 23 -6.46 -13.48 -4.78
CA ALA A 23 -5.85 -14.53 -5.60
C ALA A 23 -4.48 -14.12 -6.17
N LEU A 24 -4.35 -12.87 -6.64
CA LEU A 24 -3.08 -12.33 -7.14
C LEU A 24 -2.04 -12.24 -6.03
N LEU A 25 -2.41 -11.72 -4.86
CA LEU A 25 -1.52 -11.67 -3.71
C LEU A 25 -1.01 -13.06 -3.33
N LYS A 26 -1.91 -14.05 -3.21
CA LYS A 26 -1.54 -15.44 -2.91
C LYS A 26 -0.62 -16.05 -3.99
N LYS A 27 -0.83 -15.70 -5.26
CA LYS A 27 -0.01 -16.19 -6.38
C LYS A 27 1.41 -15.64 -6.34
N HIS A 28 1.59 -14.39 -5.92
CA HIS A 28 2.86 -13.67 -6.01
C HIS A 28 3.65 -13.64 -4.70
N TYR A 29 2.98 -13.80 -3.56
CA TYR A 29 3.58 -13.74 -2.23
C TYR A 29 2.97 -14.82 -1.33
N ASP A 30 3.72 -15.87 -1.08
CA ASP A 30 3.33 -17.02 -0.26
C ASP A 30 3.25 -16.70 1.24
N PHE A 31 4.02 -15.71 1.69
CA PHE A 31 4.04 -15.24 3.08
C PHE A 31 2.87 -14.31 3.44
N LEU A 32 2.06 -13.87 2.47
CA LEU A 32 0.90 -13.03 2.73
C LEU A 32 -0.31 -13.87 3.13
N THR A 33 -1.02 -13.39 4.15
CA THR A 33 -2.35 -13.90 4.49
C THR A 33 -3.39 -12.83 4.18
N SER A 34 -4.57 -13.24 3.70
CA SER A 34 -5.63 -12.29 3.39
C SER A 34 -7.02 -12.80 3.77
N LYS A 35 -7.91 -11.88 4.16
CA LYS A 35 -9.31 -12.14 4.51
C LYS A 35 -10.19 -11.02 3.99
N ILE A 36 -11.36 -11.37 3.45
CA ILE A 36 -12.38 -10.39 3.05
C ILE A 36 -13.47 -10.38 4.11
N ILE A 37 -13.72 -9.22 4.72
CA ILE A 37 -14.74 -9.03 5.76
C ILE A 37 -15.52 -7.77 5.42
N ASN A 38 -16.85 -7.86 5.33
CA ASN A 38 -17.75 -6.74 5.06
C ASN A 38 -17.35 -5.87 3.86
N GLY A 39 -16.89 -6.49 2.76
CA GLY A 39 -16.49 -5.77 1.55
C GLY A 39 -15.14 -5.06 1.65
N VAL A 40 -14.31 -5.41 2.64
CA VAL A 40 -12.95 -4.92 2.81
C VAL A 40 -11.98 -6.08 2.82
N LEU A 41 -10.87 -5.96 2.08
CA LEU A 41 -9.78 -6.92 2.08
C LEU A 41 -8.73 -6.50 3.11
N PHE A 42 -8.48 -7.39 4.06
CA PHE A 42 -7.41 -7.28 5.05
C PHE A 42 -6.28 -8.21 4.65
N VAL A 43 -5.07 -7.69 4.53
CA VAL A 43 -3.87 -8.46 4.20
C VAL A 43 -2.86 -8.28 5.33
N HIS A 44 -2.23 -9.35 5.78
CA HIS A 44 -1.11 -9.29 6.70
C HIS A 44 0.12 -9.90 6.04
N GLY A 45 1.27 -9.28 6.29
CA GLY A 45 2.55 -9.71 5.78
C GLY A 45 3.68 -9.23 6.66
N TYR A 46 4.89 -9.55 6.23
CA TYR A 46 6.11 -9.05 6.84
C TYR A 46 7.13 -8.66 5.79
N CYS A 47 8.10 -7.84 6.19
CA CYS A 47 9.24 -7.45 5.40
C CYS A 47 10.48 -7.51 6.28
N LYS A 48 11.55 -8.10 5.73
CA LYS A 48 12.88 -8.09 6.33
C LYS A 48 13.83 -7.62 5.21
N PRO A 49 14.09 -6.30 5.09
CA PRO A 49 14.78 -5.72 3.92
C PRO A 49 16.12 -6.38 3.59
N THR A 50 16.88 -6.77 4.61
CA THR A 50 18.14 -7.51 4.49
C THR A 50 18.22 -8.66 5.51
N ASN A 51 19.20 -9.55 5.37
CA ASN A 51 19.41 -10.64 6.34
C ASN A 51 19.73 -10.16 7.76
N TYR A 52 20.25 -8.93 7.90
CA TYR A 52 20.59 -8.30 9.19
C TYR A 52 19.47 -7.43 9.75
N SER A 53 18.46 -7.11 8.93
CA SER A 53 17.30 -6.34 9.35
C SER A 53 16.46 -7.09 10.37
N ILE A 54 15.75 -6.33 11.21
CA ILE A 54 14.63 -6.88 11.97
C ILE A 54 13.47 -7.18 11.02
N THR A 55 12.49 -7.94 11.52
CA THR A 55 11.26 -8.22 10.77
C THR A 55 10.20 -7.17 11.10
N TYR A 56 9.71 -6.47 10.07
CA TYR A 56 8.56 -5.59 10.17
C TYR A 56 7.30 -6.32 9.72
N ASN A 57 6.33 -6.46 10.61
CA ASN A 57 5.00 -6.93 10.29
C ASN A 57 4.11 -5.74 9.92
N TYR A 58 3.23 -5.94 8.96
CA TYR A 58 2.31 -4.91 8.50
C TYR A 58 0.94 -5.49 8.15
N LYS A 59 -0.06 -4.59 8.15
CA LYS A 59 -1.39 -4.86 7.62
C LYS A 59 -1.75 -3.89 6.50
N ILE A 60 -2.47 -4.39 5.51
CA ILE A 60 -3.09 -3.59 4.44
C ILE A 60 -4.60 -3.70 4.62
N VAL A 61 -5.28 -2.56 4.52
CA VAL A 61 -6.73 -2.45 4.49
C VAL A 61 -7.13 -1.89 3.14
N TYR A 62 -7.88 -2.66 2.35
CA TYR A 62 -8.31 -2.29 1.01
C TYR A 62 -9.83 -2.36 0.85
N ASP A 63 -10.43 -1.18 0.70
CA ASP A 63 -11.83 -0.96 0.31
C ASP A 63 -11.82 -0.52 -1.17
N PRO A 64 -12.53 -1.20 -2.10
CA PRO A 64 -12.55 -0.86 -3.52
C PRO A 64 -12.97 0.58 -3.84
N ALA A 65 -13.68 1.26 -2.92
CA ALA A 65 -14.07 2.66 -3.08
C ALA A 65 -13.00 3.66 -2.59
N LYS A 66 -11.90 3.18 -2.01
CA LYS A 66 -10.85 4.01 -1.40
C LYS A 66 -9.45 3.53 -1.83
N THR A 67 -8.46 4.36 -1.53
CA THR A 67 -7.05 3.96 -1.69
C THR A 67 -6.65 2.95 -0.61
N PRO A 68 -5.78 1.97 -0.93
CA PRO A 68 -5.23 1.06 0.06
C PRO A 68 -4.51 1.80 1.17
N LYS A 69 -4.70 1.36 2.42
CA LYS A 69 -3.98 1.87 3.59
C LYS A 69 -3.05 0.82 4.16
N VAL A 70 -1.84 1.20 4.54
CA VAL A 70 -0.82 0.30 5.08
C VAL A 70 -0.39 0.77 6.46
N TYR A 71 -0.33 -0.15 7.42
CA TYR A 71 0.05 0.13 8.80
C TYR A 71 1.11 -0.86 9.25
N VAL A 72 2.13 -0.36 9.95
CA VAL A 72 3.10 -1.21 10.66
C VAL A 72 2.44 -1.75 11.92
N THR A 73 2.55 -3.06 12.14
CA THR A 73 1.97 -3.73 13.31
C THR A 73 3.02 -4.16 14.31
N GLU A 74 4.24 -4.46 13.89
CA GLU A 74 5.37 -4.81 14.75
C GLU A 74 6.70 -4.60 14.02
N PRO A 75 7.74 -4.00 14.62
CA PRO A 75 7.66 -3.20 15.83
C PRO A 75 6.77 -1.97 15.64
N GLN A 76 6.31 -1.38 16.74
CA GLN A 76 5.62 -0.10 16.69
C GLN A 76 6.59 1.00 16.24
N ILE A 77 6.20 1.76 15.21
CA ILE A 77 6.93 2.93 14.73
C ILE A 77 6.09 4.16 15.05
N CYS A 78 6.63 5.03 15.90
CA CYS A 78 6.00 6.30 16.22
C CYS A 78 6.06 7.23 15.01
N TYR A 79 5.00 8.01 14.82
CA TYR A 79 4.98 9.04 13.78
C TYR A 79 6.16 10.01 13.92
N HIS A 80 6.77 10.34 12.79
CA HIS A 80 7.70 11.45 12.62
C HIS A 80 7.44 12.07 11.23
N GLU A 81 7.59 13.39 11.11
CA GLU A 81 7.26 14.08 9.86
C GLU A 81 8.18 13.70 8.70
N GLU A 82 9.43 13.34 9.02
CA GLU A 82 10.47 13.00 8.03
C GLU A 82 10.40 11.56 7.52
N ILE A 83 9.67 10.66 8.21
CA ILE A 83 9.64 9.23 7.84
C ILE A 83 8.42 8.85 6.99
N HIS A 84 7.78 9.83 6.34
CA HIS A 84 6.68 9.58 5.39
C HIS A 84 5.55 8.73 5.98
N MET A 85 4.97 9.20 7.08
CA MET A 85 3.75 8.67 7.69
C MET A 85 2.68 9.74 7.75
N TYR A 86 1.40 9.35 7.80
CA TYR A 86 0.32 10.29 8.07
C TYR A 86 0.06 10.37 9.58
N ALA A 87 0.02 11.59 10.12
CA ALA A 87 -0.16 11.84 11.56
C ALA A 87 -1.57 11.47 12.09
N ASP A 88 -2.56 11.35 11.21
CA ASP A 88 -3.97 11.12 11.59
C ASP A 88 -4.23 9.68 12.04
N ASP A 89 -3.61 8.69 11.39
CA ASP A 89 -3.81 7.27 11.69
C ASP A 89 -2.53 6.43 11.66
N ASN A 90 -1.35 7.06 11.61
CA ASN A 90 -0.03 6.41 11.55
C ASN A 90 0.13 5.43 10.37
N ARG A 91 -0.65 5.59 9.29
CA ARG A 91 -0.45 4.82 8.06
C ARG A 91 0.78 5.31 7.30
N LEU A 92 1.39 4.42 6.53
CA LEU A 92 2.51 4.76 5.66
C LEU A 92 2.06 5.65 4.50
N CYS A 93 2.90 6.62 4.14
CA CYS A 93 2.78 7.41 2.92
C CYS A 93 3.64 6.78 1.82
N LEU A 94 3.00 5.96 0.97
CA LEU A 94 3.71 5.16 -0.04
C LEU A 94 3.84 5.85 -1.41
N TYR A 95 3.01 6.84 -1.69
CA TYR A 95 2.97 7.60 -2.95
C TYR A 95 2.27 8.94 -2.72
N TYR A 96 2.39 9.87 -3.66
CA TYR A 96 1.71 11.16 -3.58
C TYR A 96 0.30 11.05 -4.20
N PRO A 97 -0.80 11.16 -3.44
CA PRO A 97 -2.13 10.86 -3.98
C PRO A 97 -2.56 11.68 -5.21
N ARG A 98 -1.97 12.88 -5.42
CA ARG A 98 -2.31 13.74 -6.56
C ARG A 98 -1.53 13.43 -7.84
N ASP A 99 -0.55 12.52 -7.80
CA ASP A 99 0.16 12.08 -9.01
C ASP A 99 -0.55 10.92 -9.74
N HIS A 100 -1.68 10.44 -9.21
CA HIS A 100 -2.47 9.34 -9.76
C HIS A 100 -1.70 8.01 -9.92
N SER A 101 -0.62 7.80 -9.15
CA SER A 101 0.16 6.55 -9.16
C SER A 101 -0.66 5.31 -8.78
N TRP A 102 -1.77 5.50 -8.06
CA TRP A 102 -2.78 4.46 -7.83
C TRP A 102 -4.06 4.78 -8.61
N ASN A 103 -4.49 3.85 -9.47
CA ASN A 103 -5.73 3.94 -10.26
C ASN A 103 -6.41 2.57 -10.40
N ASP A 104 -7.53 2.51 -11.13
CA ASP A 104 -8.35 1.29 -11.29
C ASP A 104 -7.62 0.11 -11.97
N ASN A 105 -6.52 0.38 -12.66
CA ASN A 105 -5.65 -0.65 -13.27
C ASN A 105 -4.52 -1.10 -12.33
N SER A 106 -4.27 -0.39 -11.25
CA SER A 106 -3.27 -0.77 -10.24
C SER A 106 -3.74 -2.02 -9.48
N ARG A 107 -2.78 -2.84 -9.04
CA ARG A 107 -3.02 -4.05 -8.23
C ARG A 107 -2.13 -4.03 -7.01
N LEU A 108 -2.61 -4.57 -5.88
CA LEU A 108 -1.86 -4.52 -4.63
C LEU A 108 -0.51 -5.22 -4.75
N PHE A 109 -0.47 -6.35 -5.47
CA PHE A 109 0.72 -7.19 -5.56
C PHE A 109 1.89 -6.51 -6.27
N ASN A 110 1.67 -5.69 -7.31
CA ASN A 110 2.75 -5.07 -8.08
C ASN A 110 2.95 -3.58 -7.79
N THR A 111 2.23 -3.02 -6.81
CA THR A 111 2.36 -1.60 -6.42
C THR A 111 2.51 -1.46 -4.91
N ILE A 112 1.43 -1.64 -4.14
CA ILE A 112 1.39 -1.40 -2.70
C ILE A 112 2.36 -2.30 -1.94
N ILE A 113 2.44 -3.59 -2.28
CA ILE A 113 3.38 -4.51 -1.62
C ILE A 113 4.84 -4.08 -1.88
N PRO A 114 5.31 -3.92 -3.14
CA PRO A 114 6.65 -3.40 -3.42
C PRO A 114 6.94 -2.05 -2.77
N TRP A 115 5.99 -1.10 -2.77
CA TRP A 115 6.20 0.21 -2.14
C TRP A 115 6.29 0.11 -0.62
N THR A 116 5.51 -0.77 0.01
CA THR A 116 5.60 -1.04 1.45
C THR A 116 6.99 -1.57 1.81
N HIS A 117 7.50 -2.54 1.04
CA HIS A 117 8.84 -3.09 1.27
C HIS A 117 9.94 -2.05 1.03
N LYS A 118 9.78 -1.21 0.00
CA LYS A 118 10.68 -0.09 -0.25
C LYS A 118 10.67 0.89 0.92
N TRP A 119 9.50 1.24 1.45
CA TRP A 119 9.40 2.12 2.61
C TRP A 119 10.23 1.60 3.80
N PHE A 120 10.17 0.30 4.10
CA PHE A 120 10.98 -0.29 5.19
C PHE A 120 12.48 -0.19 4.94
N LEU A 121 12.94 -0.40 3.69
CA LEU A 121 14.34 -0.21 3.33
C LEU A 121 14.80 1.23 3.60
N PHE A 122 14.02 2.23 3.20
CA PHE A 122 14.36 3.63 3.42
C PHE A 122 14.20 4.07 4.87
N TYR A 123 13.29 3.45 5.61
CA TYR A 123 13.21 3.65 7.05
C TYR A 123 14.48 3.15 7.76
N GLU A 124 15.02 1.98 7.40
CA GLU A 124 16.29 1.51 7.95
C GLU A 124 17.46 2.43 7.58
N LEU A 125 17.50 2.94 6.34
CA LEU A 125 18.48 3.94 5.94
C LEU A 125 18.34 5.24 6.76
N TYR A 126 17.12 5.69 7.03
CA TYR A 126 16.84 6.85 7.88
C TYR A 126 17.37 6.61 9.31
N LEU A 127 17.16 5.42 9.88
CA LEU A 127 17.70 5.10 11.21
C LEU A 127 19.23 5.14 11.28
N ILE A 128 19.92 4.87 10.16
CA ILE A 128 21.39 4.90 10.07
C ILE A 128 21.90 6.32 9.81
N THR A 129 21.27 7.04 8.89
CA THR A 129 21.79 8.31 8.34
C THR A 129 21.18 9.55 9.00
N GLY A 130 20.03 9.39 9.66
CA GLY A 130 19.19 10.49 10.14
C GLY A 130 18.49 11.26 9.02
N LYS A 131 18.44 10.73 7.79
CA LYS A 131 17.85 11.42 6.62
C LYS A 131 17.01 10.48 5.78
N TRP A 132 15.93 11.00 5.20
CA TRP A 132 15.08 10.24 4.31
C TRP A 132 15.63 10.29 2.87
N GLU A 133 16.21 9.18 2.43
CA GLU A 133 16.94 9.09 1.16
C GLU A 133 16.06 8.74 -0.06
N HIS A 134 14.79 8.40 0.13
CA HIS A 134 13.91 8.10 -1.02
C HIS A 134 13.51 9.41 -1.71
N PRO A 135 13.53 9.51 -3.05
CA PRO A 135 12.99 10.68 -3.74
C PRO A 135 11.57 10.99 -3.30
N TYR A 136 11.33 12.20 -2.83
CA TYR A 136 10.00 12.64 -2.43
C TYR A 136 9.74 14.06 -2.93
N VAL A 137 8.46 14.39 -3.11
CA VAL A 137 8.04 15.77 -3.30
C VAL A 137 7.86 16.37 -1.92
N GLU A 138 8.43 17.53 -1.63
CA GLU A 138 8.19 18.17 -0.34
C GLU A 138 6.74 18.69 -0.29
N HIS A 139 5.98 18.25 0.69
CA HIS A 139 4.56 18.62 0.85
C HIS A 139 4.27 19.19 2.24
N ARG A 140 5.15 20.04 2.78
CA ARG A 140 4.84 20.82 3.98
C ARG A 140 3.50 21.53 3.76
N ARG A 141 2.63 21.48 4.77
CA ARG A 141 1.40 22.29 4.78
C ARG A 141 1.85 23.75 4.71
N ILE A 142 1.64 24.38 3.56
CA ILE A 142 1.65 25.85 3.41
C ILE A 142 0.44 26.38 4.17
#